data_AF-A0A1S3ZXJ4-F1
#
_entry.id   AF-A0A1S3ZXJ4-F1
#
_cell.length_a   1.000
_cell.length_b   1.000
_cell.length_c   1.000
_cell.angle_alpha   90.00
_cell.angle_beta   90.00
_cell.angle_gamma   90.00
#
_symmetry.space_group_name_H-M   'P 1'
#
loop_
_entity.id
_entity.type
_entity.pdbx_description
1 polymer ?
#
loop_
_entity_poly.entity_id
_entity_poly.type
_entity_poly.pdbx_seq_one_letter_code
_entity_poly.pdbx_strand_id
1 'polypeptide(L)'
;MAEENQNKKKTYQVRKECIKRKTMELSTLCDIKCCTIITSPQGELQTWPENLDAVKQVLNLYTKTLSPNKKANEELSEEEIDILTLVESKLDAVNNRIRYLENKNAGFVSNNKD
;
A
#
# COMPACT_ATOMS: atom_id res chain seq x y z
N MET A 1 -20.41 -22.13 26.09
CA MET A 1 -19.98 -21.68 24.73
C MET A 1 -20.83 -20.54 24.19
N ALA A 2 -22.17 -20.63 24.14
CA ALA A 2 -23.01 -19.55 23.59
C ALA A 2 -22.91 -18.22 24.38
N GLU A 3 -22.89 -18.29 25.72
CA GLU A 3 -22.79 -17.11 26.59
C GLU A 3 -21.45 -16.36 26.46
N GLU A 4 -20.35 -17.10 26.33
CA GLU A 4 -19.01 -16.51 26.15
C GLU A 4 -18.88 -15.73 24.84
N ASN A 5 -19.45 -16.26 23.74
CA ASN A 5 -19.47 -15.57 22.45
C ASN A 5 -20.31 -14.29 22.50
N GLN A 6 -21.42 -14.29 23.23
CA GLN A 6 -22.24 -13.09 23.44
C GLN A 6 -21.49 -12.04 24.27
N ASN A 7 -20.79 -12.45 25.33
CA ASN A 7 -19.98 -11.54 26.15
C ASN A 7 -18.82 -10.93 25.36
N LYS A 8 -18.15 -11.70 24.50
CA LYS A 8 -17.12 -11.19 23.57
C LYS A 8 -17.70 -10.16 22.60
N LYS A 9 -18.88 -10.42 22.03
CA LYS A 9 -19.56 -9.48 21.12
C LYS A 9 -19.93 -8.18 21.81
N LYS A 10 -20.52 -8.25 23.01
CA LYS A 10 -20.84 -7.05 23.83
C LYS A 10 -19.58 -6.27 24.17
N THR A 11 -18.54 -6.95 24.63
CA THR A 11 -17.24 -6.34 24.98
C THR A 11 -16.62 -5.64 23.78
N TYR A 12 -16.64 -6.27 22.60
CA TYR A 12 -16.17 -5.66 21.37
C TYR A 12 -16.91 -4.35 21.07
N GLN A 13 -18.25 -4.36 21.06
CA GLN A 13 -19.02 -3.15 20.74
C GLN A 13 -18.73 -2.01 21.73
N VAL A 14 -18.71 -2.29 23.04
CA VAL A 14 -18.42 -1.28 24.06
C VAL A 14 -17.00 -0.72 23.92
N ARG A 15 -16.00 -1.59 23.76
CA ARG A 15 -14.59 -1.15 23.66
C ARG A 15 -14.31 -0.39 22.37
N LYS A 16 -14.90 -0.83 21.27
CA LYS A 16 -14.79 -0.19 19.96
C LYS A 16 -15.28 1.26 20.00
N GLU A 17 -16.49 1.49 20.51
CA GLU A 17 -17.01 2.87 20.67
C GLU A 17 -16.19 3.68 21.68
N CYS A 18 -15.73 3.05 22.77
CA CYS A 18 -14.86 3.70 23.74
C CYS A 18 -13.54 4.19 23.12
N ILE A 19 -12.86 3.35 22.32
CA ILE A 19 -11.61 3.70 21.65
C ILE A 19 -11.83 4.85 20.66
N LYS A 20 -12.91 4.82 19.86
CA LYS A 20 -13.25 5.92 18.95
C LYS A 20 -13.45 7.24 19.71
N ARG A 21 -14.22 7.21 20.79
CA ARG A 21 -14.46 8.39 21.64
C ARG A 21 -13.16 8.89 22.29
N LYS A 22 -12.32 8.01 22.82
CA LYS A 22 -11.05 8.39 23.45
C LYS A 22 -10.08 9.00 22.45
N THR A 23 -10.07 8.50 21.22
CA THR A 23 -9.26 9.08 20.13
C THR A 23 -9.78 10.47 19.75
N MET A 24 -11.10 10.66 19.68
CA MET A 24 -11.72 11.98 19.49
C MET A 24 -11.35 12.96 20.60
N GLU A 25 -11.49 12.56 21.86
CA GLU A 25 -11.14 13.37 23.02
C GLU A 25 -9.65 13.75 22.98
N LEU A 26 -8.77 12.78 22.70
CA LEU A 26 -7.34 13.03 22.58
C LEU A 26 -7.00 14.01 21.44
N SER A 27 -7.61 13.82 20.26
CA SER A 27 -7.46 14.72 19.11
C SER A 27 -7.84 16.15 19.47
N THR A 28 -9.00 16.32 20.11
CA THR A 28 -9.59 17.61 20.42
C THR A 28 -8.87 18.32 21.57
N LEU A 29 -8.59 17.60 22.66
CA LEU A 29 -8.03 18.19 23.88
C LEU A 29 -6.55 18.56 23.73
N CYS A 30 -5.80 17.79 22.94
CA CYS A 30 -4.37 17.99 22.76
C CYS A 30 -4.02 18.65 21.42
N ASP A 31 -5.01 18.94 20.57
CA ASP A 31 -4.83 19.43 19.20
C ASP A 31 -3.83 18.59 18.38
N ILE A 32 -3.93 17.26 18.50
CA ILE A 32 -3.09 16.33 17.75
C ILE A 32 -3.87 15.66 16.63
N LYS A 33 -3.20 15.40 15.50
CA LYS A 33 -3.79 14.61 14.41
C LYS A 33 -3.69 13.12 14.74
N CYS A 34 -4.82 12.48 15.01
CA CYS A 34 -4.89 11.05 15.28
C CYS A 34 -6.11 10.40 14.59
N CYS A 35 -6.02 9.10 14.36
CA CYS A 35 -7.11 8.28 13.85
C CYS A 35 -7.07 6.88 14.47
N THR A 36 -8.19 6.17 14.46
CA THR A 36 -8.27 4.74 14.81
C THR A 36 -8.71 3.94 13.61
N ILE A 37 -8.10 2.76 13.43
CA ILE A 37 -8.53 1.74 12.48
C ILE A 37 -8.82 0.46 13.27
N ILE A 38 -10.03 -0.07 13.15
CA ILE A 38 -10.51 -1.25 13.87
C ILE A 38 -11.08 -2.24 12.85
N THR A 39 -10.52 -3.44 12.80
CA THR A 39 -11.06 -4.54 12.00
C THR A 39 -11.89 -5.45 12.89
N SER A 40 -13.15 -5.66 12.53
CA SER A 40 -14.02 -6.59 13.27
C SER A 40 -13.56 -8.04 13.03
N PRO A 41 -13.95 -8.98 13.90
CA PRO A 41 -13.71 -10.40 13.65
C PRO A 41 -14.37 -10.92 12.35
N GLN A 42 -15.34 -10.18 11.80
CA GLN A 42 -16.02 -10.47 10.54
C GLN A 42 -15.32 -9.82 9.34
N GLY A 43 -14.20 -9.11 9.55
CA GLY A 43 -13.46 -8.41 8.50
C GLY A 43 -13.99 -7.01 8.17
N GLU A 44 -14.99 -6.51 8.91
CA GLU A 44 -15.52 -5.16 8.70
C GLU A 44 -14.54 -4.10 9.19
N LEU A 45 -14.24 -3.13 8.33
CA LEU A 45 -13.39 -2.00 8.66
C LEU A 45 -14.22 -0.89 9.33
N GLN A 46 -13.79 -0.46 10.51
CA GLN A 46 -14.34 0.70 11.20
C GLN A 46 -13.23 1.70 11.51
N THR A 47 -13.52 2.98 11.34
CA THR A 47 -12.54 4.04 11.60
C THR A 47 -13.11 5.12 12.49
N TRP A 48 -12.20 5.86 13.13
CA TRP A 48 -12.48 7.22 13.57
C TRP A 48 -11.36 8.14 13.07
N PRO A 49 -11.66 9.27 12.42
CA PRO A 49 -13.01 9.69 11.98
C PRO A 49 -13.65 8.68 11.00
N GLU A 50 -14.98 8.73 10.86
CA GLU A 50 -15.73 7.91 9.90
C GLU A 50 -15.42 8.30 8.45
N ASN A 51 -14.98 9.54 8.23
CA ASN A 51 -14.51 10.01 6.94
C ASN A 51 -13.13 9.41 6.62
N LEU A 52 -13.08 8.52 5.63
CA LEU A 52 -11.85 7.86 5.20
C LEU A 52 -10.79 8.83 4.66
N ASP A 53 -11.17 9.96 4.06
CA ASP A 53 -10.19 10.94 3.57
C ASP A 53 -9.51 11.67 4.73
N ALA A 54 -10.22 11.91 5.84
CA ALA A 54 -9.61 12.42 7.06
C ALA A 54 -8.62 11.40 7.66
N VAL A 55 -8.97 10.12 7.65
CA VAL A 55 -8.06 9.04 8.08
C VAL A 55 -6.82 8.96 7.19
N LYS A 56 -6.98 9.02 5.86
CA LYS A 56 -5.87 9.02 4.90
C LYS A 56 -4.90 10.19 5.14
N GLN A 57 -5.40 11.37 5.51
CA GLN A 57 -4.52 12.50 5.84
C GLN A 57 -3.60 12.20 7.03
N VAL A 58 -4.13 11.58 8.08
CA VAL A 58 -3.33 11.17 9.25
C VAL A 58 -2.32 10.08 8.87
N LEU A 59 -2.73 9.08 8.08
CA LEU A 59 -1.83 8.03 7.58
C LEU A 59 -0.71 8.61 6.70
N ASN A 60 -1.03 9.54 5.80
CA ASN A 60 -0.04 10.20 4.97
C ASN A 60 0.99 10.98 5.79
N LEU A 61 0.54 11.63 6.88
CA LEU A 61 1.45 12.30 7.82
C LEU A 61 2.37 11.27 8.48
N TYR A 62 1.81 10.17 8.97
CA TYR A 62 2.58 9.07 9.59
C TYR A 62 3.64 8.50 8.63
N THR A 63 3.26 8.15 7.39
CA THR A 63 4.19 7.62 6.38
C THR A 63 5.32 8.59 6.07
N LYS A 64 5.02 9.90 5.94
CA LYS A 64 6.04 10.93 5.75
C LYS A 64 7.01 11.03 6.93
N THR A 65 6.51 10.85 8.17
CA THR A 65 7.36 10.90 9.37
C THR A 65 8.25 9.66 9.54
N LEU A 66 7.79 8.49 9.09
CA LEU A 66 8.60 7.26 9.11
C LEU A 66 9.73 7.29 8.07
N SER A 67 9.64 8.15 7.06
CA SER A 67 10.59 8.24 5.95
C SER A 67 11.17 9.66 5.82
N PRO A 68 11.96 10.13 6.79
CA PRO A 68 12.51 11.50 6.76
C PRO A 68 13.39 11.79 5.53
N ASN A 69 13.87 10.75 4.82
CA ASN A 69 14.66 10.87 3.58
C ASN A 69 13.84 10.85 2.28
N LYS A 70 12.50 10.68 2.30
CA LYS A 70 11.69 10.68 1.07
C LYS A 70 11.25 12.09 0.64
N LYS A 71 12.17 13.06 0.67
CA LYS A 71 11.96 14.36 0.01
C LYS A 71 12.93 14.45 -1.17
N ALA A 72 12.34 14.49 -2.37
CA ALA A 72 12.95 14.68 -3.68
C ALA A 72 13.66 13.44 -4.27
N ASN A 73 12.95 12.32 -4.35
CA ASN A 73 12.81 11.47 -5.53
C ASN A 73 11.80 10.37 -5.17
N GLU A 74 11.01 9.93 -6.13
CA GLU A 74 10.02 8.87 -6.00
C GLU A 74 10.75 7.53 -5.80
N GLU A 75 11.38 7.34 -4.63
CA GLU A 75 12.03 6.08 -4.26
C GLU A 75 10.95 5.08 -3.88
N LEU A 76 10.64 4.26 -4.88
CA LEU A 76 9.84 3.04 -4.86
C LEU A 76 10.15 2.20 -3.60
N SER A 77 9.13 1.54 -3.03
CA SER A 77 9.29 0.60 -1.92
C SER A 77 10.30 -0.51 -2.28
N GLU A 78 10.86 -1.21 -1.27
CA GLU A 78 11.75 -2.34 -1.54
C GLU A 78 11.11 -3.41 -2.44
N GLU A 79 9.79 -3.65 -2.28
CA GLU A 79 9.05 -4.53 -3.18
C GLU A 79 8.88 -3.95 -4.59
N GLU A 80 8.64 -2.64 -4.70
CA GLU A 80 8.52 -1.96 -5.99
C GLU A 80 9.86 -1.89 -6.75
N ILE A 81 10.99 -1.76 -6.03
CA ILE A 81 12.34 -1.87 -6.59
C ILE A 81 12.57 -3.27 -7.14
N ASP A 82 12.22 -4.32 -6.40
CA ASP A 82 12.37 -5.71 -6.86
C ASP A 82 11.55 -5.97 -8.14
N ILE A 83 10.31 -5.49 -8.19
CA ILE A 83 9.48 -5.55 -9.40
C ILE A 83 10.09 -4.76 -10.55
N LEU A 84 10.62 -3.56 -10.30
CA LEU A 84 11.24 -2.74 -11.33
C LEU A 84 12.46 -3.44 -11.96
N THR A 85 13.36 -3.99 -11.13
CA THR A 85 14.54 -4.72 -11.62
C THR A 85 14.16 -5.95 -12.44
N LEU A 86 13.10 -6.67 -12.05
CA LEU A 86 12.57 -7.80 -12.80
C LEU A 86 12.00 -7.37 -14.17
N VAL A 87 11.32 -6.23 -14.22
CA VAL A 87 10.77 -5.67 -15.47
C VAL A 87 11.90 -5.23 -16.41
N GLU A 88 12.91 -4.55 -15.89
CA GLU A 88 14.09 -4.13 -16.67
C GLU A 88 14.83 -5.33 -17.27
N SER A 89 15.08 -6.37 -16.47
CA SER A 89 15.70 -7.62 -16.94
C SER A 89 14.90 -8.31 -18.06
N LYS A 90 13.57 -8.33 -17.94
CA LYS A 90 12.70 -8.88 -18.99
C LYS A 90 12.71 -8.02 -20.25
N LEU A 91 12.72 -6.70 -20.10
CA LEU A 91 12.78 -5.77 -21.23
C LEU A 91 14.08 -5.95 -22.01
N ASP A 92 15.21 -6.10 -21.33
CA ASP A 92 16.51 -6.39 -21.95
C ASP A 92 16.52 -7.72 -22.69
N ALA A 93 15.93 -8.77 -22.12
CA ALA A 93 15.81 -10.06 -22.79
C ALA A 93 15.01 -9.95 -24.11
N VAL A 94 13.92 -9.18 -24.10
CA VAL A 94 13.10 -8.92 -25.29
C VAL A 94 13.88 -8.10 -26.32
N ASN A 95 14.55 -7.02 -25.91
CA ASN A 95 15.35 -6.17 -26.79
C ASN A 95 16.49 -6.94 -27.46
N ASN A 96 17.17 -7.81 -26.71
CA ASN A 96 18.21 -8.68 -27.26
C ASN A 96 17.64 -9.66 -28.29
N ARG A 97 16.43 -10.19 -28.05
CA ARG A 97 15.77 -11.09 -29.01
C ARG A 97 15.36 -10.36 -30.29
N ILE A 98 14.83 -9.13 -30.18
CA ILE A 98 14.49 -8.29 -31.33
C ILE A 98 15.74 -8.07 -32.18
N ARG A 99 16.84 -7.60 -31.59
CA ARG A 99 18.12 -7.37 -32.30
C ARG A 99 18.62 -8.63 -33.02
N TYR A 100 18.54 -9.79 -32.36
CA TYR A 100 18.92 -11.06 -32.96
C TYR A 100 18.08 -11.37 -34.22
N LEU A 101 16.76 -11.16 -34.15
CA LEU A 101 15.86 -11.42 -35.26
C LEU A 101 16.06 -10.41 -36.40
N GLU A 102 16.29 -9.14 -36.09
CA GLU A 102 16.61 -8.10 -37.08
C GLU A 102 17.89 -8.43 -37.85
N ASN A 103 18.96 -8.80 -37.14
CA ASN A 103 20.23 -9.20 -37.77
C ASN A 103 20.09 -10.48 -38.60
N LYS A 104 19.32 -11.45 -38.11
CA LYS A 104 19.01 -12.68 -38.87
C LYS A 104 18.21 -12.38 -40.14
N ASN A 105 17.26 -11.45 -40.07
CA ASN A 105 16.48 -11.03 -41.22
C ASN A 105 17.34 -10.26 -42.24
N ALA A 106 18.22 -9.36 -41.79
CA ALA A 106 19.16 -8.64 -42.65
C ALA A 106 20.13 -9.59 -43.38
N GLY A 107 20.63 -10.61 -42.68
CA GLY A 107 21.45 -11.67 -43.28
C GLY A 107 20.67 -12.51 -44.30
N PHE A 108 19.40 -12.81 -44.03
CA PHE A 108 18.54 -13.52 -44.98
C PHE A 108 18.24 -12.68 -46.24
N VAL A 109 17.94 -11.39 -46.10
CA VAL A 109 17.66 -10.48 -47.23
C VAL A 109 18.90 -10.26 -48.11
N SER A 110 20.09 -10.25 -47.53
CA SER A 110 21.34 -10.09 -48.28
C SER A 110 21.72 -11.35 -49.08
N ASN A 111 21.40 -12.54 -48.57
CA ASN A 111 21.69 -13.82 -49.24
C ASN A 111 20.69 -14.22 -50.34
N ASN A 112 19.63 -13.43 -50.57
CA ASN A 112 18.61 -13.68 -51.60
C ASN A 112 18.62 -12.60 -52.72
N LYS A 113 19.68 -11.79 -52.83
CA LYS A 113 19.81 -10.71 -53.82
C LYS A 113 20.83 -10.98 -54.94
N ASP A 114 21.43 -12.17 -54.97
CA ASP A 114 22.29 -12.65 -56.05
C ASP A 114 21.58 -13.74 -56.89
#